data_AF-A0A538PFD9-F1
#
_entry.id   AF-A0A538PFD9-F1
#
_cell.length_a   1.000
_cell.length_b   1.000
_cell.length_c   1.000
_cell.angle_alpha   90.00
_cell.angle_beta   90.00
_cell.angle_gamma   90.00
#
_symmetry.space_group_name_H-M   'P 1'
#
loop_
_entity.id
_entity.type
_entity.pdbx_description
1 polymer ?
#
loop_
_entity_poly.entity_id
_entity_poly.type
_entity_poly.pdbx_seq_one_letter_code
_entity_poly.pdbx_strand_id
1 'polypeptide(L)'
;MSEPNVLVNFRLDRDRPMRIKWLATDGVPGDGYKAQVTVIKLDDGATLEMDSSAILEQTAPDPTGGLGAYLVTFNGMVGFASDHPDRVRIDKLEDEEIGYDMVFIRERDGQLAVEGEDYEIREHPRGMAHKLSRRHA
;
A
#
# COMPACT_ATOMS: atom_id res chain seq x y z
N MET A 1 -10.17 -9.82 28.33
CA MET A 1 -8.85 -9.26 28.02
C MET A 1 -8.57 -9.61 26.57
N SER A 2 -8.64 -8.64 25.65
CA SER A 2 -8.30 -8.90 24.25
C SER A 2 -6.78 -9.03 24.15
N GLU A 3 -6.31 -10.17 23.69
CA GLU A 3 -4.88 -10.42 23.55
C GLU A 3 -4.23 -9.40 22.58
N PRO A 4 -2.92 -9.10 22.71
CA PRO A 4 -2.35 -7.94 22.02
C PRO A 4 -2.04 -8.30 20.57
N ASN A 5 -2.68 -7.60 19.63
CA ASN A 5 -2.40 -7.67 18.20
C ASN A 5 -0.90 -7.40 17.91
N VAL A 6 -0.29 -8.14 16.98
CA VAL A 6 1.03 -7.74 16.42
C VAL A 6 0.78 -6.80 15.25
N LEU A 7 1.48 -5.67 15.23
CA LEU A 7 1.30 -4.62 14.23
C LEU A 7 2.51 -4.58 13.29
N VAL A 8 2.26 -4.78 12.01
CA VAL A 8 3.23 -4.55 10.94
C VAL A 8 2.90 -3.23 10.29
N ASN A 9 3.82 -2.28 10.36
CA ASN A 9 3.74 -1.06 9.58
C ASN A 9 4.43 -1.31 8.25
N PHE A 10 3.86 -0.85 7.15
CA PHE A 10 4.57 -0.76 5.89
C PHE A 10 4.51 0.64 5.35
N ARG A 11 5.56 0.99 4.60
CA ARG A 11 5.67 2.29 3.98
C ARG A 11 6.26 2.14 2.59
N LEU A 12 5.58 2.74 1.62
CA LEU A 12 6.26 3.17 0.40
C LEU A 12 6.87 4.53 0.71
N ASP A 13 8.19 4.61 0.69
CA ASP A 13 8.91 5.77 1.19
C ASP A 13 8.47 7.06 0.48
N ARG A 14 8.39 8.15 1.24
CA ARG A 14 8.18 9.49 0.69
C ARG A 14 9.35 9.91 -0.19
N ASP A 15 10.55 9.43 0.12
CA ASP A 15 11.75 9.75 -0.64
C ASP A 15 11.87 8.91 -1.92
N ARG A 16 11.09 7.82 -2.02
CA ARG A 16 10.97 6.98 -3.22
C ARG A 16 9.49 6.66 -3.47
N PRO A 17 8.66 7.68 -3.80
CA PRO A 17 7.25 7.47 -4.06
C PRO A 17 7.07 6.66 -5.35
N MET A 18 5.94 5.96 -5.46
CA MET A 18 5.56 5.36 -6.74
C MET A 18 5.23 6.48 -7.73
N ARG A 19 5.79 6.40 -8.93
CA ARG A 19 5.50 7.34 -10.01
C ARG A 19 4.53 6.70 -11.00
N ILE A 20 3.42 7.37 -11.24
CA ILE A 20 2.39 6.91 -12.16
C ILE A 20 2.06 7.98 -13.19
N LYS A 21 1.61 7.53 -14.36
CA LYS A 21 0.99 8.36 -15.38
C LYS A 21 -0.47 7.97 -15.47
N TRP A 22 -1.36 8.89 -15.12
CA TRP A 22 -2.79 8.73 -15.33
C TRP A 22 -3.12 9.08 -16.78
N LEU A 23 -3.82 8.17 -17.46
CA LEU A 23 -4.17 8.24 -18.88
C LEU A 23 -5.65 8.53 -19.09
N ALA A 24 -6.51 8.02 -18.19
CA ALA A 24 -7.95 8.25 -18.28
C ALA A 24 -8.30 9.73 -18.05
N THR A 25 -9.33 10.20 -18.75
CA THR A 25 -9.80 11.58 -18.67
C THR A 25 -10.88 11.80 -17.62
N ASP A 26 -11.38 10.73 -17.00
CA ASP A 26 -12.58 10.74 -16.15
C ASP A 26 -12.28 10.89 -14.64
N GLY A 27 -11.02 11.06 -14.27
CA GLY A 27 -10.58 11.32 -12.89
C GLY A 27 -9.07 11.28 -12.79
N VAL A 28 -8.54 11.44 -11.57
CA VAL A 28 -7.11 11.19 -11.24
C VAL A 28 -7.02 10.56 -9.84
N PRO A 29 -5.89 9.93 -9.48
CA PRO A 29 -5.73 9.31 -8.15
C PRO A 29 -5.79 10.35 -7.02
N GLY A 30 -6.64 10.09 -6.03
CA GLY A 30 -6.97 10.98 -4.92
C GLY A 30 -8.07 12.01 -5.22
N ASP A 31 -8.53 12.15 -6.48
CA ASP A 31 -9.62 13.04 -6.89
C ASP A 31 -10.60 12.28 -7.79
N GLY A 32 -11.25 11.27 -7.19
CA GLY A 32 -12.24 10.41 -7.86
C GLY A 32 -11.79 8.96 -8.07
N TYR A 33 -10.50 8.66 -7.91
CA TYR A 33 -9.99 7.30 -7.79
C TYR A 33 -9.24 7.13 -6.47
N LYS A 34 -9.59 6.12 -5.69
CA LYS A 34 -8.84 5.68 -4.51
C LYS A 34 -7.81 4.65 -4.94
N ALA A 35 -6.54 4.87 -4.61
CA ALA A 35 -5.52 3.84 -4.76
C ALA A 35 -5.47 2.99 -3.48
N GLN A 36 -5.36 1.68 -3.61
CA GLN A 36 -5.39 0.78 -2.46
C GLN A 36 -4.39 -0.35 -2.63
N VAL A 37 -3.49 -0.50 -1.66
CA VAL A 37 -2.69 -1.72 -1.50
C VAL A 37 -3.62 -2.82 -0.97
N THR A 38 -3.69 -3.95 -1.65
CA THR A 38 -4.56 -5.08 -1.27
C THR A 38 -3.79 -6.21 -0.60
N VAL A 39 -2.52 -6.37 -0.96
CA VAL A 39 -1.67 -7.44 -0.46
C VAL A 39 -0.24 -6.93 -0.28
N ILE A 40 0.39 -7.31 0.84
CA ILE A 40 1.85 -7.23 1.03
C ILE A 40 2.44 -8.59 0.69
N LYS A 41 3.51 -8.62 -0.12
CA LYS A 41 4.25 -9.83 -0.49
C LYS A 41 5.61 -9.82 0.19
N LEU A 42 5.84 -10.79 1.05
CA LEU A 42 7.13 -11.00 1.73
C LEU A 42 8.07 -11.83 0.84
N ASP A 43 9.38 -11.76 1.09
CA ASP A 43 10.39 -12.43 0.26
C ASP A 43 10.33 -13.96 0.32
N ASP A 44 9.72 -14.54 1.37
CA ASP A 44 9.49 -15.97 1.51
C ASP A 44 8.21 -16.45 0.78
N GLY A 45 7.52 -15.55 0.08
CA GLY A 45 6.29 -15.83 -0.65
C GLY A 45 5.02 -15.71 0.18
N ALA A 46 5.11 -15.39 1.47
CA ALA A 46 3.94 -15.13 2.29
C ALA A 46 3.22 -13.83 1.85
N THR A 47 1.90 -13.83 2.00
CA THR A 47 1.04 -12.70 1.63
C THR A 47 0.25 -12.22 2.83
N LEU A 48 0.23 -10.90 3.07
CA LEU A 48 -0.59 -10.29 4.11
C LEU A 48 -1.71 -9.50 3.43
N GLU A 49 -2.95 -9.93 3.64
CA GLU A 49 -4.11 -9.22 3.12
C GLU A 49 -4.35 -7.92 3.89
N MET A 50 -4.70 -6.89 3.13
CA MET A 50 -4.91 -5.54 3.65
C MET A 50 -6.39 -5.18 3.68
N ASP A 51 -6.86 -4.70 4.83
CA ASP A 51 -8.09 -3.92 4.86
C ASP A 51 -7.80 -2.49 4.37
N SER A 52 -8.61 -2.03 3.42
CA SER A 52 -8.66 -0.67 2.89
C SER A 52 -8.75 0.42 3.96
N SER A 53 -9.29 0.10 5.15
CA SER A 53 -9.45 1.02 6.28
C SER A 53 -8.14 1.30 7.03
N ALA A 54 -7.14 0.43 6.85
CA ALA A 54 -5.87 0.48 7.57
C ALA A 54 -4.73 1.12 6.76
N ILE A 55 -5.06 1.77 5.64
CA ILE A 55 -4.12 2.38 4.70
C ILE A 55 -4.38 3.88 4.61
N LEU A 56 -3.31 4.65 4.81
CA LEU A 56 -3.24 6.05 4.46
C LEU A 56 -2.53 6.19 3.09
N GLU A 57 -3.32 6.53 2.09
CA GLU A 57 -2.85 6.96 0.77
C GLU A 57 -2.52 8.46 0.82
N GLN A 58 -1.43 8.86 0.16
CA GLN A 58 -1.18 10.25 -0.19
C GLN A 58 -0.78 10.33 -1.66
N THR A 59 -1.49 11.16 -2.41
CA THR A 59 -1.20 11.47 -3.80
C THR A 59 -0.82 12.93 -3.95
N ALA A 60 0.10 13.21 -4.86
CA ALA A 60 0.47 14.57 -5.24
C ALA A 60 0.83 14.62 -6.74
N PRO A 61 0.59 15.74 -7.44
CA PRO A 61 1.08 15.92 -8.80
C PRO A 61 2.60 15.78 -8.87
N ASP A 62 3.11 15.12 -9.91
CA ASP A 62 4.54 15.05 -10.20
C ASP A 62 4.94 16.17 -11.18
N PRO A 63 5.63 17.22 -10.71
CA PRO A 63 6.01 18.34 -11.57
C PRO A 63 7.02 17.95 -12.66
N THR A 64 7.71 16.81 -12.52
CA THR A 64 8.72 16.35 -13.48
C THR A 64 8.15 15.44 -14.56
N GLY A 65 6.97 14.86 -14.36
CA GLY A 65 6.34 13.89 -15.28
C GLY A 65 5.32 14.47 -16.26
N GLY A 66 5.06 15.78 -16.20
CA GLY A 66 4.09 16.49 -17.04
C GLY A 66 2.62 16.18 -16.69
N LEU A 67 1.70 16.53 -17.58
CA LEU A 67 0.25 16.42 -17.36
C LEU A 67 -0.18 14.98 -16.98
N GLY A 68 -0.92 14.80 -15.89
CA GLY A 68 -1.38 13.49 -15.46
C GLY A 68 -0.31 12.63 -14.77
N ALA A 69 0.88 13.17 -14.49
CA ALA A 69 1.87 12.47 -13.68
C ALA A 69 1.61 12.72 -12.18
N TYR A 70 1.67 11.65 -11.39
CA TYR A 70 1.43 11.68 -9.95
C TYR A 70 2.48 10.87 -9.19
N LEU A 71 2.73 11.31 -7.97
CA LEU A 71 3.48 10.61 -6.93
C LEU A 71 2.48 10.01 -5.95
N VAL A 72 2.62 8.71 -5.67
CA VAL A 72 1.75 7.98 -4.75
C VAL A 72 2.60 7.38 -3.64
N THR A 73 2.16 7.57 -2.40
CA THR A 73 2.75 6.94 -1.23
C THR A 73 1.67 6.28 -0.40
N PHE A 74 2.01 5.13 0.19
CA PHE A 74 1.13 4.41 1.10
C PHE A 74 1.84 4.20 2.43
N ASN A 75 1.09 4.38 3.50
CA ASN A 75 1.47 3.94 4.83
C ASN A 75 0.31 3.13 5.37
N GLY A 76 0.56 1.96 5.92
CA GLY A 76 -0.53 1.17 6.47
C GLY A 76 -0.09 0.21 7.54
N MET A 77 -1.07 -0.31 8.27
CA MET A 77 -0.84 -1.17 9.41
C MET A 77 -1.67 -2.45 9.31
N VAL A 78 -1.04 -3.61 9.50
CA VAL A 78 -1.74 -4.89 9.61
C VAL A 78 -1.65 -5.41 11.04
N GLY A 79 -2.79 -5.79 11.59
CA GLY A 79 -2.90 -6.35 12.94
C GLY A 79 -3.23 -7.83 12.92
N PHE A 80 -2.45 -8.64 13.65
CA PHE A 80 -2.70 -10.08 13.79
C PHE A 80 -3.13 -10.44 15.21
N ALA A 81 -4.28 -11.11 15.34
CA ALA A 81 -4.72 -11.76 16.58
C ALA A 81 -3.72 -12.85 17.04
N SER A 82 -3.78 -13.27 18.30
CA SER A 82 -2.78 -14.17 18.91
C SER A 82 -2.79 -15.58 18.39
N ASP A 83 -3.97 -16.02 18.01
CA ASP A 83 -4.25 -17.32 17.44
C ASP A 83 -4.14 -17.31 15.91
N HIS A 84 -3.77 -16.19 15.29
CA HIS A 84 -3.63 -16.12 13.84
C HIS A 84 -2.46 -17.00 13.36
N PRO A 85 -2.66 -17.86 12.34
CA PRO A 85 -1.64 -18.80 11.87
C PRO A 85 -0.33 -18.10 11.47
N ASP A 86 -0.42 -16.96 10.81
CA ASP A 86 0.75 -16.20 10.36
C ASP A 86 1.47 -15.42 11.47
N ARG A 87 0.93 -15.39 12.69
CA ARG A 87 1.52 -14.61 13.79
C ARG A 87 2.93 -15.04 14.14
N VAL A 88 3.21 -16.35 14.12
CA VAL A 88 4.55 -16.87 14.41
C VAL A 88 5.60 -16.34 13.43
N ARG A 89 5.20 -16.12 12.17
CA ARG A 89 6.05 -15.53 11.13
C ARG A 89 6.24 -14.04 11.38
N ILE A 90 5.16 -13.32 11.63
CA ILE A 90 5.19 -11.88 11.90
C ILE A 90 5.98 -11.57 13.18
N ASP A 91 5.97 -12.48 14.15
CA ASP A 91 6.76 -12.31 15.36
C ASP A 91 8.27 -12.32 15.12
N LYS A 92 8.71 -12.88 13.99
CA LYS A 92 10.10 -12.92 13.55
C LYS A 92 10.40 -11.94 12.40
N LEU A 93 9.42 -11.11 12.01
CA LEU A 93 9.60 -10.11 10.98
C LEU A 93 10.63 -9.09 11.45
N GLU A 94 11.70 -8.94 10.68
CA GLU A 94 12.66 -7.83 10.77
C GLU A 94 12.33 -6.79 9.71
N ASP A 95 13.06 -5.68 9.71
CA ASP A 95 12.93 -4.68 8.64
C ASP A 95 13.32 -5.33 7.30
N GLU A 96 12.37 -5.48 6.39
CA GLU A 96 12.57 -6.13 5.09
C GLU A 96 11.89 -5.39 3.93
N GLU A 97 12.50 -5.46 2.75
CA GLU A 97 11.89 -4.95 1.52
C GLU A 97 10.73 -5.86 1.10
N ILE A 98 9.57 -5.28 0.83
CA ILE A 98 8.36 -6.01 0.47
C ILE A 98 7.92 -5.69 -0.96
N GLY A 99 7.32 -6.68 -1.61
CA GLY A 99 6.44 -6.45 -2.74
C GLY A 99 5.03 -6.11 -2.26
N TYR A 100 4.18 -5.69 -3.18
CA TYR A 100 2.77 -5.43 -2.88
C TYR A 100 1.93 -5.47 -4.16
N ASP A 101 0.64 -5.75 -4.00
CA ASP A 101 -0.36 -5.57 -5.04
C ASP A 101 -1.23 -4.36 -4.72
N MET A 102 -1.66 -3.65 -5.75
CA MET A 102 -2.57 -2.52 -5.60
C MET A 102 -3.63 -2.46 -6.69
N VAL A 103 -4.68 -1.71 -6.40
CA VAL A 103 -5.74 -1.38 -7.34
C VAL A 103 -6.08 0.10 -7.25
N PHE A 104 -6.56 0.67 -8.34
CA PHE A 104 -7.20 1.98 -8.37
C PHE A 104 -8.70 1.78 -8.55
N ILE A 105 -9.50 2.35 -7.67
CA ILE A 105 -10.95 2.14 -7.61
C ILE A 105 -11.64 3.49 -7.77
N ARG A 106 -12.51 3.63 -8.77
CA ARG A 106 -13.29 4.85 -8.96
C ARG A 106 -14.31 5.01 -7.84
N GLU A 107 -14.28 6.12 -7.12
CA GLU A 107 -15.05 6.30 -5.89
C GLU A 107 -16.57 6.33 -6.12
N ARG A 108 -17.01 6.82 -7.29
CA ARG A 108 -18.44 7.03 -7.56
C ARG A 108 -19.23 5.72 -7.78
N ASP A 109 -18.58 4.69 -8.30
CA ASP A 109 -19.24 3.46 -8.76
C ASP A 109 -18.44 2.18 -8.52
N GLY A 110 -17.24 2.29 -7.93
CA GLY A 110 -16.40 1.15 -7.58
C GLY A 110 -15.69 0.49 -8.76
N GLN A 111 -15.73 1.07 -9.96
CA GLN A 111 -15.06 0.48 -11.12
C GLN A 111 -13.53 0.47 -10.91
N LEU A 112 -12.89 -0.67 -11.18
CA LEU A 112 -11.44 -0.80 -11.18
C LEU A 112 -10.86 -0.11 -12.42
N ALA A 113 -9.82 0.69 -12.22
CA ALA A 113 -8.98 1.19 -13.29
C ALA A 113 -8.00 0.09 -13.75
N VAL A 114 -7.71 0.09 -15.05
CA VAL A 114 -6.91 -0.91 -15.76
C VAL A 114 -5.55 -0.31 -16.13
N GLU A 115 -4.46 -0.98 -15.73
CA GLU A 115 -3.12 -0.56 -16.15
C GLU A 115 -2.92 -0.77 -17.67
N GLY A 116 -2.34 0.23 -18.33
CA GLY A 116 -2.19 0.32 -19.78
C GLY A 116 -3.35 1.04 -20.48
N GLU A 117 -4.52 1.12 -19.85
CA GLU A 117 -5.69 1.84 -20.38
C GLU A 117 -5.95 3.13 -19.60
N ASP A 118 -6.16 3.01 -18.29
CA ASP A 118 -6.51 4.14 -17.42
C ASP A 118 -5.29 4.80 -16.79
N TYR A 119 -4.23 4.03 -16.57
CA TYR A 119 -2.97 4.51 -15.99
C TYR A 119 -1.79 3.63 -16.38
N GLU A 120 -0.58 4.10 -16.12
CA GLU A 120 0.66 3.36 -16.32
C GLU A 120 1.61 3.62 -15.15
N ILE A 121 2.14 2.55 -14.54
CA ILE A 121 3.16 2.69 -13.51
C ILE A 121 4.51 2.90 -14.17
N ARG A 122 5.15 4.03 -13.87
CA ARG A 122 6.47 4.40 -14.43
C ARG A 122 7.61 3.93 -13.54
N GLU A 123 7.43 4.05 -12.23
CA GLU A 123 8.39 3.58 -11.25
C GLU A 123 7.62 2.86 -10.13
N HIS A 124 7.94 1.58 -9.94
CA HIS A 124 7.31 0.71 -8.96
C HIS A 124 8.33 0.35 -7.87
N PRO A 125 8.60 1.24 -6.91
CA PRO A 125 9.55 0.97 -5.83
C PRO A 125 9.07 -0.22 -4.98
N ARG A 126 9.99 -0.92 -4.32
CA ARG A 126 9.61 -1.85 -3.25
C ARG A 126 9.15 -1.06 -2.03
N GLY A 127 8.26 -1.65 -1.24
CA GLY A 127 7.92 -1.12 0.08
C GLY A 127 8.94 -1.55 1.12
N MET A 128 8.86 -0.93 2.29
CA MET A 128 9.57 -1.38 3.49
C MET A 128 8.56 -1.77 4.55
N ALA A 129 8.67 -2.99 5.08
CA ALA A 129 7.90 -3.42 6.23
C ALA A 129 8.76 -3.27 7.50
N HIS A 130 8.16 -2.71 8.54
CA HIS A 130 8.75 -2.54 9.86
C HIS A 130 7.84 -3.17 10.90
N LYS A 131 8.38 -4.09 11.69
CA LYS A 131 7.67 -4.63 12.84
C LYS A 131 7.64 -3.59 13.95
N LEU A 132 6.45 -3.18 14.38
CA LEU A 132 6.35 -2.31 15.54
C LEU A 132 6.54 -3.14 16.82
N SER A 133 7.65 -2.91 17.51
CA SER A 133 7.87 -3.47 18.84
C SER A 133 6.80 -2.96 19.81
N ARG A 134 6.21 -3.86 20.60
CA ARG A 134 5.25 -3.50 21.66
C ARG A 134 5.85 -2.40 22.53
N ARG A 135 5.18 -1.24 22.63
CA ARG A 135 5.37 -0.38 23.81
C ARG A 135 4.78 -1.15 24.98
N HIS A 136 5.62 -1.58 25.91
CA HIS A 136 5.16 -1.97 27.24
C HIS A 136 4.45 -0.73 27.81
N ALA A 137 3.11 -0.82 27.91
CA ALA A 137 2.33 0.08 28.73
C ALA A 137 2.49 -0.32 30.20
#